data_AF-A0A1B6KAT4-F1
#
_entry.id   AF-A0A1B6KAT4-F1
#
_cell.length_a   1.000
_cell.length_b   1.000
_cell.length_c   1.000
_cell.angle_alpha   90.00
_cell.angle_beta   90.00
_cell.angle_gamma   90.00
#
_symmetry.space_group_name_H-M   'P 1'
#
loop_
_entity.id
_entity.type
_entity.pdbx_description
1 polymer ?
#
loop_
_entity_poly.entity_id
_entity_poly.type
_entity_poly.pdbx_seq_one_letter_code
_entity_poly.pdbx_strand_id
1 'polypeptide(L)'
;TEVAESLNTYFTQIADITIQRQTNALALGRTRDNQNLSHVPLAQSFCMTPTSWAEVNQIIHSLKNKSSSGKDEFSAKVVKYCANGLTQPLVSIINKSFAEGHFPSRLSVKGLCKTQDRKKIRP
;
A
#
# COMPACT_ATOMS: atom_id res chain seq x y z
N THR A 1 11.72 -35.21 -5.04
CA THR A 1 11.93 -34.74 -3.65
C THR A 1 13.33 -34.19 -3.45
N GLU A 2 14.36 -34.76 -4.10
CA GLU A 2 15.75 -34.23 -4.11
C GLU A 2 15.90 -32.73 -4.35
N VAL A 3 15.16 -32.16 -5.32
CA VAL A 3 15.27 -30.72 -5.64
C VAL A 3 14.82 -29.84 -4.45
N ALA A 4 13.77 -30.25 -3.74
CA ALA A 4 13.28 -29.51 -2.58
C ALA A 4 14.25 -29.62 -1.39
N GLU A 5 14.84 -30.81 -1.18
CA GLU A 5 15.84 -31.04 -0.14
C GLU A 5 17.14 -30.26 -0.42
N SER A 6 17.57 -30.22 -1.68
CA SER A 6 18.73 -29.42 -2.12
C SER A 6 18.51 -27.92 -1.87
N LEU A 7 17.33 -27.39 -2.20
CA LEU A 7 16.99 -25.99 -1.95
C LEU A 7 16.91 -25.67 -0.45
N ASN A 8 16.22 -26.52 0.33
CA ASN A 8 16.09 -26.33 1.76
C ASN A 8 17.46 -26.35 2.46
N THR A 9 18.34 -27.26 2.04
CA THR A 9 19.71 -27.35 2.53
C THR A 9 20.50 -26.10 2.16
N TYR A 10 20.41 -25.65 0.90
CA TYR A 10 21.09 -24.45 0.44
C TYR A 10 20.69 -23.22 1.25
N PHE A 11 19.39 -22.96 1.42
CA PHE A 11 18.93 -21.78 2.16
C PHE A 11 19.30 -21.82 3.65
N THR A 12 19.27 -23.01 4.27
CA THR A 12 19.70 -23.19 5.67
C THR A 12 21.19 -22.90 5.83
N GLN A 13 22.02 -23.42 4.92
CA GLN A 13 23.47 -23.19 4.93
C GLN A 13 23.83 -21.72 4.70
N ILE A 14 23.16 -21.05 3.76
CA ILE A 14 23.41 -19.62 3.50
C ILE A 14 23.02 -18.76 4.71
N ALA A 15 21.94 -19.10 5.41
CA ALA A 15 21.55 -18.43 6.65
C ALA A 15 22.64 -18.58 7.73
N ASP A 16 23.12 -19.80 7.96
CA ASP A 16 24.16 -20.08 8.96
C ASP A 16 25.48 -19.35 8.65
N ILE A 17 25.91 -19.39 7.38
CA ILE A 17 27.11 -18.67 6.91
C ILE A 17 26.98 -17.17 7.15
N THR A 18 25.80 -16.59 6.90
CA THR A 18 25.56 -15.15 7.05
C THR A 18 25.64 -14.74 8.52
N ILE A 19 25.05 -15.53 9.41
CA ILE A 19 25.09 -15.29 10.86
C ILE A 19 26.51 -15.40 11.39
N GLN A 20 27.25 -16.46 11.03
CA GLN A 20 28.63 -16.64 11.47
C GLN A 20 29.56 -15.53 10.98
N ARG A 21 29.43 -15.09 9.72
CA ARG A 21 30.21 -13.95 9.19
C ARG A 21 29.94 -12.67 9.98
N GLN A 22 28.69 -12.42 10.36
CA GLN A 22 28.33 -11.24 11.13
C GLN A 22 28.87 -11.30 12.56
N THR A 23 28.75 -12.45 13.23
CA THR A 23 29.31 -12.66 14.57
C THR A 23 30.84 -12.52 14.58
N ASN A 24 31.53 -13.08 13.57
CA ASN A 24 32.98 -12.98 13.43
C ASN A 24 33.43 -11.54 13.11
N ALA A 25 32.66 -10.79 12.33
CA ALA A 25 32.91 -9.38 12.06
C ALA A 25 32.77 -8.50 13.32
N LEU A 26 31.85 -8.86 14.23
CA LEU A 26 31.68 -8.19 15.52
C LEU A 26 32.79 -8.56 16.52
N ALA A 27 33.29 -9.79 16.49
CA ALA A 27 34.38 -10.26 17.35
C ALA A 27 35.75 -9.63 17.00
N LEU A 28 35.97 -9.25 15.74
CA LEU A 28 37.25 -8.70 15.26
C LEU A 28 37.41 -7.18 15.45
N GLY A 29 36.57 -6.55 16.27
CA GLY A 29 36.77 -5.14 16.66
C GLY A 29 36.72 -4.16 15.50
N ARG A 30 36.14 -4.52 14.33
CA ARG A 30 35.61 -3.50 13.42
C ARG A 30 34.37 -2.93 14.09
N THR A 31 34.57 -1.94 14.94
CA THR A 31 33.54 -0.95 15.21
C THR A 31 33.09 -0.46 13.85
N ARG A 32 31.94 -0.96 13.39
CA ARG A 32 31.21 -0.28 12.33
C ARG A 32 31.09 1.13 12.84
N ASP A 33 31.74 2.05 12.14
CA ASP A 33 31.46 3.47 12.26
C ASP A 33 29.96 3.57 12.45
N ASN A 34 29.62 4.27 13.52
CA ASN A 34 28.29 4.59 13.96
C ASN A 34 27.65 5.36 12.81
N GLN A 35 27.22 4.66 11.76
CA GLN A 35 26.38 5.20 10.73
C GLN A 35 25.05 5.38 11.41
N ASN A 36 24.99 6.54 12.05
CA ASN A 36 23.83 7.27 12.39
C ASN A 36 22.92 7.26 11.15
N LEU A 37 22.12 6.20 11.03
CA LEU A 37 21.03 6.07 10.08
C LEU A 37 19.88 7.03 10.43
N SER A 38 20.07 7.93 11.41
CA SER A 38 19.25 9.12 11.49
C SER A 38 19.71 10.07 10.38
N HIS A 39 18.78 10.41 9.49
CA HIS A 39 18.91 11.47 8.50
C HIS A 39 19.56 11.11 7.15
N VAL A 40 19.18 9.96 6.56
CA VAL A 40 18.88 10.01 5.12
C VAL A 40 17.48 10.62 5.02
N PRO A 41 17.31 11.85 4.51
CA PRO A 41 15.96 12.34 4.22
C PRO A 41 15.36 11.33 3.25
N LEU A 42 14.20 10.75 3.60
CA LEU A 42 13.39 10.05 2.61
C LEU A 42 13.03 11.11 1.55
N ALA A 43 13.84 11.20 0.49
CA ALA A 43 13.68 12.16 -0.60
C ALA A 43 12.45 11.88 -1.48
N GLN A 44 11.53 11.06 -0.99
CA GLN A 44 10.33 10.63 -1.66
C GLN A 44 9.15 10.88 -0.72
N SER A 45 8.83 12.16 -0.57
CA SER A 45 7.52 12.58 -0.10
C SER A 45 6.48 12.05 -1.08
N PHE A 46 5.63 11.13 -0.61
CA PHE A 46 4.50 10.64 -1.39
C PHE A 46 3.47 11.77 -1.54
N CYS A 47 3.50 12.46 -2.68
CA CYS A 47 2.55 13.51 -3.02
C CYS A 47 1.59 12.97 -4.07
N MET A 48 0.30 13.01 -3.77
CA MET A 48 -0.75 12.68 -4.74
C MET A 48 -1.32 13.99 -5.31
N THR A 49 -1.40 14.07 -6.63
CA THR A 49 -2.03 15.21 -7.29
C THR A 49 -3.55 15.11 -7.14
N PRO A 50 -4.26 16.22 -6.88
CA PRO A 50 -5.72 16.23 -6.91
C PRO A 50 -6.25 15.70 -8.25
N THR A 51 -7.29 14.88 -8.20
CA THR A 51 -8.01 14.41 -9.37
C THR A 51 -9.05 15.44 -9.84
N SER A 52 -9.38 15.38 -11.13
CA SER A 52 -10.38 16.23 -11.77
C SER A 52 -11.71 15.50 -12.02
N TRP A 53 -12.76 16.28 -12.21
CA TRP A 53 -14.07 15.75 -12.63
C TRP A 53 -13.99 14.95 -13.94
N ALA A 54 -13.21 15.43 -14.92
CA ALA A 54 -13.09 14.77 -16.22
C ALA A 54 -12.47 13.38 -16.09
N GLU A 55 -11.42 13.23 -15.28
CA GLU A 55 -10.77 11.94 -15.02
C GLU A 55 -11.74 10.96 -14.36
N VAL A 56 -12.40 11.37 -13.28
CA VAL A 56 -13.35 10.51 -12.56
C VAL A 56 -14.52 10.13 -13.46
N ASN A 57 -15.05 11.08 -14.24
CA ASN A 57 -16.13 10.82 -15.18
C ASN A 57 -15.70 9.81 -16.27
N GLN A 58 -14.49 9.97 -16.82
CA GLN A 58 -13.92 9.05 -17.80
C GLN A 58 -13.72 7.65 -17.22
N ILE A 59 -13.26 7.54 -15.97
CA ILE A 59 -13.11 6.26 -15.26
C ILE A 59 -14.47 5.57 -15.07
N ILE A 60 -15.52 6.31 -14.70
CA ILE A 60 -16.87 5.74 -14.59
C ILE A 60 -17.35 5.19 -15.94
N HIS A 61 -17.10 5.93 -17.02
CA HIS A 61 -17.51 5.51 -18.37
C HIS A 61 -16.65 4.38 -18.95
N SER A 62 -15.40 4.21 -18.48
CA SER A 62 -14.51 3.12 -18.90
C SER A 62 -14.83 1.77 -18.25
N LEU A 63 -15.69 1.74 -17.21
CA LEU A 63 -16.15 0.50 -16.58
C LEU A 63 -16.77 -0.44 -17.63
N LYS A 64 -16.49 -1.75 -17.58
CA LYS A 64 -17.13 -2.70 -18.50
C LYS A 64 -18.64 -2.76 -18.23
N ASN A 65 -19.47 -2.72 -19.28
CA ASN A 65 -20.93 -2.86 -19.18
C ASN A 65 -21.32 -4.28 -18.74
N LYS A 66 -21.16 -4.58 -17.46
CA LYS A 66 -21.60 -5.83 -16.83
C LYS A 66 -22.96 -5.63 -16.18
N SER A 67 -23.82 -6.65 -16.28
CA SER A 67 -25.12 -6.69 -15.61
C SER A 67 -25.07 -7.30 -14.21
N SER A 68 -23.97 -8.00 -13.88
CA SER A 68 -23.71 -8.50 -12.55
C SER A 68 -23.41 -7.34 -11.60
N SER A 69 -24.00 -7.36 -10.42
CA SER A 69 -23.71 -6.40 -9.35
C SER A 69 -22.69 -6.95 -8.36
N GLY A 70 -21.96 -6.05 -7.71
CA GLY A 70 -21.06 -6.40 -6.62
C GLY A 70 -21.81 -6.58 -5.29
N LYS A 71 -21.07 -6.41 -4.19
CA LYS A 71 -21.61 -6.45 -2.83
C LYS A 71 -22.61 -5.32 -2.53
N ASP A 72 -22.59 -4.28 -3.34
CA ASP A 72 -23.42 -3.08 -3.26
C ASP A 72 -24.70 -3.17 -4.10
N GLU A 73 -24.92 -4.30 -4.80
CA GLU A 73 -26.11 -4.55 -5.63
C GLU A 73 -26.30 -3.61 -6.83
N PHE A 74 -25.42 -2.63 -7.03
CA PHE A 74 -25.40 -1.76 -8.20
C PHE A 74 -24.57 -2.34 -9.35
N SER A 75 -25.17 -2.40 -10.54
CA SER A 75 -24.45 -2.82 -11.76
C SER A 75 -23.68 -1.65 -12.37
N ALA A 76 -22.63 -1.95 -13.15
CA ALA A 76 -21.87 -0.93 -13.85
C ALA A 76 -22.74 -0.07 -14.79
N LYS A 77 -23.85 -0.61 -15.30
CA LYS A 77 -24.82 0.15 -16.11
C LYS A 77 -25.50 1.26 -15.30
N VAL A 78 -25.92 0.94 -14.07
CA VAL A 78 -26.56 1.91 -13.17
C VAL A 78 -25.58 2.99 -12.76
N VAL A 79 -24.33 2.61 -12.43
CA VAL A 79 -23.28 3.57 -12.07
C VAL A 79 -23.00 4.54 -13.22
N LYS A 80 -22.92 4.05 -14.47
CA LYS A 80 -22.76 4.91 -15.66
C LYS A 80 -23.94 5.85 -15.86
N TYR A 81 -25.16 5.36 -15.70
CA TYR A 81 -26.37 6.20 -15.80
C TYR A 81 -26.35 7.34 -14.78
N CYS A 82 -25.89 7.07 -13.56
CA CYS A 82 -25.79 8.06 -12.49
C CYS A 82 -24.49 8.89 -12.51
N ALA A 83 -23.63 8.74 -13.52
CA ALA A 83 -22.27 9.31 -13.51
C ALA A 83 -22.27 10.81 -13.21
N ASN A 84 -23.15 11.59 -13.86
CA ASN A 84 -23.19 13.04 -13.69
C ASN A 84 -23.39 13.47 -12.22
N GLY A 85 -24.22 12.74 -11.47
CA GLY A 85 -24.48 13.00 -10.04
C GLY A 85 -23.41 12.42 -9.11
N LEU A 86 -22.74 11.33 -9.51
CA LEU A 86 -21.73 10.65 -8.69
C LEU A 86 -20.34 11.28 -8.82
N THR A 87 -20.00 11.87 -9.97
CA THR A 87 -18.64 12.33 -10.23
C THR A 87 -18.20 13.44 -9.27
N GLN A 88 -19.03 14.46 -9.04
CA GLN A 88 -18.71 15.56 -8.11
C GLN A 88 -18.41 15.09 -6.66
N PRO A 89 -19.29 14.31 -6.00
CA PRO A 89 -18.98 13.83 -4.65
C PRO A 89 -17.77 12.90 -4.61
N LEU A 90 -17.56 12.07 -5.64
CA LEU A 90 -16.37 11.20 -5.71
C LEU A 90 -15.07 11.99 -5.82
N VAL A 91 -15.01 13.03 -6.66
CA VAL A 91 -13.85 13.94 -6.77
C VAL A 91 -13.53 14.56 -5.42
N SER A 92 -14.54 15.06 -4.70
CA SER A 92 -14.36 15.66 -3.38
C SER A 92 -13.80 14.65 -2.37
N ILE A 93 -14.35 13.43 -2.33
CA ILE A 93 -13.88 12.37 -1.42
C ILE A 93 -12.44 11.96 -1.74
N ILE A 94 -12.10 11.78 -3.02
CA ILE A 94 -10.76 11.37 -3.46
C ILE A 94 -9.73 12.45 -3.11
N ASN A 95 -10.01 13.71 -3.46
CA ASN A 95 -9.10 14.82 -3.19
C ASN A 95 -8.91 15.05 -1.69
N LYS A 96 -9.97 14.89 -0.90
CA LYS A 96 -9.87 14.94 0.55
C LYS A 96 -9.03 13.78 1.10
N SER A 97 -9.20 12.59 0.55
CA SER A 97 -8.38 11.42 0.92
C SER A 97 -6.90 11.62 0.60
N PHE A 98 -6.58 12.27 -0.53
CA PHE A 98 -5.21 12.58 -0.95
C PHE A 98 -4.58 13.65 -0.04
N ALA A 99 -5.34 14.66 0.36
CA ALA A 99 -4.87 15.73 1.23
C ALA A 99 -4.68 15.28 2.70
N GLU A 100 -5.63 14.49 3.23
CA GLU A 100 -5.64 14.09 4.65
C GLU A 100 -4.92 12.74 4.89
N GLY A 101 -4.69 11.95 3.84
CA GLY A 101 -4.18 10.59 3.96
C GLY A 101 -5.18 9.62 4.60
N HIS A 102 -6.48 9.94 4.58
CA HIS A 102 -7.54 9.15 5.19
C HIS A 102 -8.52 8.66 4.15
N PHE A 103 -8.61 7.33 3.99
CA PHE A 103 -9.52 6.72 3.04
C PHE A 103 -10.76 6.14 3.73
N PRO A 104 -11.97 6.26 3.13
CA PRO A 104 -13.18 5.69 3.71
C PRO A 104 -13.04 4.18 3.95
N SER A 105 -13.33 3.73 5.17
CA SER A 105 -13.15 2.33 5.59
C SER A 105 -13.91 1.34 4.71
N ARG A 106 -15.10 1.72 4.23
CA ARG A 106 -15.94 0.90 3.33
C ARG A 106 -15.46 0.82 1.89
N LEU A 107 -14.61 1.76 1.46
CA LEU A 107 -13.99 1.74 0.13
C LEU A 107 -12.63 1.04 0.16
N SER A 108 -12.04 0.87 1.34
CA SER A 108 -10.76 0.17 1.48
C SER A 108 -10.93 -1.34 1.29
N VAL A 109 -10.15 -1.91 0.37
CA VAL A 109 -10.02 -3.37 0.29
C VAL A 109 -9.17 -3.81 1.49
N LYS A 110 -9.69 -4.73 2.32
CA LYS A 110 -8.97 -5.29 3.47
C LYS A 110 -7.60 -5.79 3.00
N GLY A 111 -6.53 -5.05 3.33
CA GLY A 111 -5.15 -5.40 3.01
C GLY A 111 -4.31 -4.26 2.43
N LEU A 112 -4.91 -3.28 1.75
CA LEU A 112 -4.18 -2.19 1.08
C LEU A 112 -3.86 -0.99 1.99
N CYS A 113 -4.68 -0.74 3.01
CA CYS A 113 -4.46 0.31 4.00
C CYS A 113 -4.52 -0.32 5.39
N LYS A 114 -3.37 -0.57 6.00
CA LYS A 114 -3.28 -0.75 7.46
C LYS A 114 -3.39 0.64 8.05
N THR A 115 -4.58 1.03 8.53
CA THR A 115 -4.73 2.25 9.30
C THR A 115 -3.80 2.16 10.52
N GLN A 116 -2.90 3.12 10.70
CA GLN A 116 -2.22 3.29 11.98
C GLN A 116 -3.29 3.66 13.00
N ASP A 117 -3.71 2.69 13.81
CA ASP A 117 -4.45 2.96 15.04
C ASP A 117 -3.55 3.80 15.94
N ARG A 118 -3.73 5.13 15.90
CA ARG A 118 -3.24 6.03 16.94
C ARG A 118 -4.00 5.63 18.21
N LYS A 119 -3.44 4.69 18.99
CA LYS A 119 -3.86 4.45 20.36
C LYS A 119 -3.83 5.80 21.08
N LYS A 120 -5.01 6.33 21.36
CA LYS A 120 -5.21 7.50 22.20
C LYS A 120 -4.71 7.13 23.59
N ILE A 121 -3.47 7.55 23.89
CA ILE A 121 -2.97 7.58 25.26
C ILE A 121 -3.89 8.55 26.00
N ARG A 122 -4.78 8.02 26.83
CA ARG A 122 -5.45 8.80 27.87
C ARG A 122 -4.54 8.80 29.09
N PRO A 123 -4.50 9.91 29.85
CA PRO A 123 -3.61 10.09 30.99
C PRO A 123 -3.92 9.09 32.10
#